data_AF-A0AAD5X6R3-F1
#
_entry.id   AF-A0AAD5X6R3-F1
#
_cell.length_a   1.000
_cell.length_b   1.000
_cell.length_c   1.000
_cell.angle_alpha   90.00
_cell.angle_beta   90.00
_cell.angle_gamma   90.00
#
_symmetry.space_group_name_H-M   'P 1'
#
loop_
_entity.id
_entity.type
_entity.pdbx_description
1 polymer ?
#
loop_
_entity_poly.entity_id
_entity_poly.type
_entity_poly.pdbx_seq_one_letter_code
_entity_poly.pdbx_strand_id
1 'polypeptide(L)'
;MNKAHVDQIEELVDKQSPLMSVLRLQCLYSLVEGGIKAKVYDSFRKDIVQTYGYPHILTLQNLARAGILRKQDSSTPKNAYPAIRKAFKLIVDDVNEHKPNDVSYVYSGYAPLSVRLVQIACQKDPLGAAGVTGGGEKTVSWKGWEEPLRLLHGPTFEETQKGDEGVFAKRECQLGIGHAERINNDAFRQSGSTSQQKVTLVVFLGGCTHTEVSALRFLSMQDPLREYVILTTNMTNGSTLLDSLVAKVDTAPLSSGA
;
A
#
# COMPACT_ATOMS: atom_id res chain seq x y z
N MET A 1 3.81 -23.33 13.39
CA MET A 1 4.39 -22.00 13.10
C MET A 1 3.74 -20.87 13.91
N ASN A 2 2.42 -20.84 14.10
CA ASN A 2 1.73 -19.66 14.67
C ASN A 2 1.93 -19.35 16.17
N LYS A 3 2.45 -20.27 16.99
CA LYS A 3 2.58 -20.04 18.44
C LYS A 3 3.78 -19.13 18.79
N ALA A 4 4.91 -19.29 18.09
CA ALA A 4 6.12 -18.54 18.37
C ALA A 4 5.94 -17.01 18.26
N HIS A 5 5.18 -16.54 17.26
CA HIS A 5 4.91 -15.12 17.10
C HIS A 5 3.98 -14.56 18.19
N VAL A 6 3.05 -15.38 18.69
CA VAL A 6 2.19 -14.99 19.81
C VAL A 6 3.03 -14.86 21.07
N ASP A 7 3.85 -15.87 21.37
CA ASP A 7 4.74 -15.87 22.53
C ASP A 7 5.72 -14.66 22.50
N GLN A 8 6.24 -14.29 21.31
CA GLN A 8 7.09 -13.11 21.14
C GLN A 8 6.35 -11.78 21.42
N ILE A 9 5.08 -11.67 21.00
CA ILE A 9 4.28 -10.48 21.27
C ILE A 9 3.95 -10.38 22.76
N GLU A 10 3.62 -11.51 23.41
CA GLU A 10 3.40 -11.56 24.87
C GLU A 10 4.67 -11.14 25.62
N GLU A 11 5.84 -11.65 25.23
CA GLU A 11 7.12 -11.27 25.83
C GLU A 11 7.41 -9.76 25.70
N LEU A 12 7.04 -9.13 24.57
CA LEU A 12 7.18 -7.68 24.41
C LEU A 12 6.25 -6.90 25.34
N VAL A 13 5.05 -7.42 25.62
CA VAL A 13 4.11 -6.86 26.59
C VAL A 13 4.68 -6.99 28.00
N ASP A 14 5.17 -8.17 28.37
CA ASP A 14 5.76 -8.44 29.68
C ASP A 14 6.97 -7.53 29.97
N LYS A 15 7.76 -7.23 28.92
CA LYS A 15 8.88 -6.29 28.99
C LYS A 15 8.47 -4.81 28.96
N GLN A 16 7.18 -4.50 28.93
CA GLN A 16 6.65 -3.13 28.84
C GLN A 16 7.23 -2.33 27.66
N SER A 17 7.40 -2.98 26.51
CA SER A 17 7.86 -2.31 25.29
C SER A 17 6.90 -1.20 24.87
N PRO A 18 7.31 -0.21 24.05
CA PRO A 18 6.40 0.85 23.61
C PRO A 18 5.11 0.30 22.99
N LEU A 19 3.95 0.75 23.52
CA LEU A 19 2.62 0.25 23.12
C LEU A 19 2.44 0.22 21.59
N MET A 20 2.92 1.25 20.90
CA MET A 20 2.81 1.33 19.45
C MET A 20 3.50 0.21 18.71
N SER A 21 4.68 -0.21 19.16
CA SER A 21 5.37 -1.36 18.56
C SER A 21 4.57 -2.64 18.75
N VAL A 22 4.03 -2.85 19.94
CA VAL A 22 3.19 -4.02 20.25
C VAL A 22 1.90 -4.01 19.42
N LEU A 23 1.18 -2.90 19.38
CA LEU A 23 -0.06 -2.77 18.60
C LEU A 23 0.20 -2.97 17.10
N ARG A 24 1.30 -2.44 16.56
CA ARG A 24 1.68 -2.66 15.15
C ARG A 24 1.88 -4.14 14.85
N LEU A 25 2.57 -4.87 15.72
CA LEU A 25 2.81 -6.30 15.55
C LEU A 25 1.51 -7.11 15.68
N GLN A 26 0.67 -6.80 16.66
CA GLN A 26 -0.65 -7.44 16.82
C GLN A 26 -1.56 -7.20 15.61
N CYS A 27 -1.59 -5.96 15.11
CA CYS A 27 -2.35 -5.60 13.92
C CYS A 27 -1.82 -6.33 12.67
N LEU A 28 -0.50 -6.37 12.48
CA LEU A 28 0.12 -7.09 11.37
C LEU A 28 -0.20 -8.59 11.43
N TYR A 29 -0.08 -9.19 12.61
CA TYR A 29 -0.43 -10.60 12.83
C TYR A 29 -1.90 -10.88 12.48
N SER A 30 -2.82 -10.03 12.95
CA SER A 30 -4.25 -10.11 12.62
C SER A 30 -4.52 -10.01 11.12
N LEU A 31 -3.85 -9.10 10.41
CA LEU A 31 -4.05 -8.93 8.96
C LEU A 31 -3.52 -10.12 8.15
N VAL A 32 -2.34 -10.64 8.49
CA VAL A 32 -1.66 -11.74 7.78
C VAL A 32 -2.33 -13.09 8.02
N GLU A 33 -2.83 -13.33 9.24
CA GLU A 33 -3.50 -14.60 9.59
C GLU A 33 -5.01 -14.59 9.31
N GLY A 34 -5.59 -13.45 8.93
CA GLY A 34 -7.03 -13.33 8.70
C GLY A 34 -7.84 -13.25 10.00
N GLY A 35 -7.24 -12.72 11.06
CA GLY A 35 -7.82 -12.58 12.39
C GLY A 35 -7.08 -13.41 13.45
N ILE A 36 -7.34 -13.08 14.71
CA ILE A 36 -6.74 -13.74 15.87
C ILE A 36 -7.76 -14.68 16.50
N LYS A 37 -7.35 -15.92 16.78
CA LYS A 37 -8.19 -16.91 17.47
C LYS A 37 -8.73 -16.34 18.77
N ALA A 38 -10.01 -16.61 19.05
CA ALA A 38 -10.74 -16.01 20.17
C ALA A 38 -9.99 -16.02 21.51
N LYS A 39 -9.41 -17.16 21.89
CA LYS A 39 -8.64 -17.30 23.14
C LYS A 39 -7.42 -16.38 23.20
N VAL A 40 -6.65 -16.30 22.12
CA VAL A 40 -5.44 -15.46 22.03
C VAL A 40 -5.83 -13.99 21.96
N TYR A 41 -6.89 -13.66 21.22
CA TYR A 41 -7.42 -12.31 21.13
C TYR A 41 -7.84 -11.77 22.50
N ASP A 42 -8.58 -12.56 23.28
CA ASP A 42 -9.02 -12.15 24.61
C ASP A 42 -7.84 -12.06 25.60
N SER A 43 -6.80 -12.90 25.45
CA SER A 43 -5.54 -12.79 26.21
C SER A 43 -4.82 -11.47 25.92
N PHE A 44 -4.52 -11.19 24.65
CA PHE A 44 -3.87 -9.94 24.25
C PHE A 44 -4.61 -8.70 24.74
N ARG A 45 -5.95 -8.70 24.68
CA ARG A 45 -6.74 -7.57 25.20
C ARG A 45 -6.53 -7.38 26.70
N LYS A 46 -6.53 -8.47 27.47
CA LYS A 46 -6.29 -8.44 28.91
C LYS A 46 -4.88 -7.93 29.20
N ASP A 47 -3.87 -8.47 28.52
CA ASP A 47 -2.47 -8.14 28.78
C ASP A 47 -2.16 -6.68 28.43
N ILE A 48 -2.72 -6.16 27.33
CA ILE A 48 -2.59 -4.74 26.96
C ILE A 48 -3.24 -3.82 28.01
N VAL A 49 -4.46 -4.13 28.44
CA VAL A 49 -5.20 -3.31 29.41
C VAL A 49 -4.51 -3.33 30.79
N GLN A 50 -3.98 -4.48 31.20
CA GLN A 50 -3.29 -4.61 32.48
C GLN A 50 -1.92 -3.94 32.49
N THR A 51 -1.20 -3.97 31.37
CA THR A 51 0.16 -3.44 31.28
C THR A 51 0.21 -1.94 30.96
N TYR A 52 -0.63 -1.49 30.02
CA TYR A 52 -0.59 -0.10 29.51
C TYR A 52 -1.75 0.75 30.05
N GLY A 53 -2.74 0.14 30.71
CA GLY A 53 -3.83 0.82 31.37
C GLY A 53 -5.20 0.65 30.70
N TYR A 54 -6.24 0.87 31.49
CA TYR A 54 -7.65 0.73 31.10
C TYR A 54 -8.10 1.59 29.91
N PRO A 55 -7.61 2.83 29.70
CA PRO A 55 -7.92 3.64 28.51
C PRO A 55 -7.82 2.90 27.18
N HIS A 56 -6.89 1.97 27.05
CA HIS A 56 -6.64 1.24 25.81
C HIS A 56 -7.72 0.21 25.45
N ILE A 57 -8.72 -0.01 26.31
CA ILE A 57 -9.92 -0.75 25.91
C ILE A 57 -10.64 -0.08 24.73
N LEU A 58 -10.66 1.26 24.71
CA LEU A 58 -11.25 2.06 23.63
C LEU A 58 -10.36 1.99 22.38
N THR A 59 -9.04 2.05 22.55
CA THR A 59 -8.08 1.83 21.45
C THR A 59 -8.32 0.50 20.76
N LEU A 60 -8.43 -0.59 21.52
CA LEU A 60 -8.67 -1.94 21.00
C LEU A 60 -10.02 -2.04 20.28
N GLN A 61 -11.06 -1.35 20.79
CA GLN A 61 -12.36 -1.28 20.13
C GLN A 61 -12.29 -0.51 18.80
N ASN A 62 -11.55 0.61 18.74
CA ASN A 62 -11.36 1.37 17.51
C ASN A 62 -10.63 0.53 16.45
N LEU A 63 -9.58 -0.20 16.84
CA LEU A 63 -8.83 -1.10 15.96
C LEU A 63 -9.70 -2.25 15.42
N ALA A 64 -10.60 -2.78 16.27
CA ALA A 64 -11.55 -3.81 15.85
C ALA A 64 -12.59 -3.26 14.88
N ARG A 65 -13.14 -2.06 15.14
CA ARG A 65 -14.09 -1.39 14.23
C ARG A 65 -13.46 -1.01 12.90
N ALA A 66 -12.18 -0.64 12.88
CA ALA A 66 -11.43 -0.39 11.66
C ALA A 66 -11.10 -1.67 10.87
N GLY A 67 -11.39 -2.86 11.41
CA GLY A 67 -11.13 -4.14 10.76
C GLY A 67 -9.66 -4.55 10.73
N ILE A 68 -8.78 -3.82 11.42
CA ILE A 68 -7.34 -4.09 11.47
C ILE A 68 -7.06 -5.21 12.48
N LEU A 69 -7.68 -5.12 13.67
CA LEU A 69 -7.54 -6.12 14.73
C LEU A 69 -8.84 -6.95 14.85
N ARG A 70 -8.88 -8.12 14.22
CA ARG A 70 -10.10 -8.92 14.11
C ARG A 70 -10.04 -10.14 15.02
N LYS A 71 -11.14 -10.42 15.72
CA LYS A 71 -11.37 -11.70 16.38
C LYS A 71 -11.85 -12.70 15.31
N GLN A 72 -11.20 -13.85 15.24
CA GLN A 72 -11.62 -14.91 14.33
C GLN A 72 -12.87 -15.59 14.89
N ASP A 73 -13.94 -15.55 14.12
CA ASP A 73 -15.21 -16.24 14.38
C ASP A 73 -15.66 -17.02 13.12
N SER A 74 -16.77 -17.75 13.23
CA SER A 74 -17.34 -18.52 12.11
C SER A 74 -17.83 -17.66 10.96
N SER A 75 -18.13 -16.38 11.20
CA SER A 75 -18.51 -15.39 10.19
C SER A 75 -17.33 -14.72 9.50
N THR A 76 -16.11 -14.90 10.02
CA THR A 76 -14.91 -14.24 9.49
C THR A 76 -14.57 -14.86 8.13
N PRO A 77 -14.45 -14.07 7.06
CA PRO A 77 -14.07 -14.58 5.75
C PRO A 77 -12.71 -15.28 5.83
N LYS A 78 -12.55 -16.35 5.03
CA LYS A 78 -11.31 -17.12 4.99
C LYS A 78 -10.12 -16.22 4.70
N ASN A 79 -8.97 -16.54 5.30
CA ASN A 79 -7.75 -15.78 5.11
C ASN A 79 -7.32 -15.81 3.63
N ALA A 80 -7.49 -14.69 2.94
CA ALA A 80 -7.11 -14.51 1.54
C ALA A 80 -5.62 -14.17 1.36
N TYR A 81 -4.93 -13.77 2.43
CA TYR A 81 -3.55 -13.27 2.36
C TYR A 81 -2.56 -14.27 1.73
N PRO A 82 -2.59 -15.59 2.03
CA PRO A 82 -1.68 -16.54 1.38
C PRO A 82 -1.85 -16.62 -0.14
N ALA A 83 -3.10 -16.51 -0.62
CA ALA A 83 -3.42 -16.52 -2.05
C ALA A 83 -2.97 -15.20 -2.70
N ILE A 84 -3.26 -14.05 -2.09
CA ILE A 84 -2.81 -12.73 -2.53
C ILE A 84 -1.28 -12.66 -2.58
N ARG A 85 -0.60 -13.11 -1.51
CA ARG A 85 0.86 -13.17 -1.41
C ARG A 85 1.49 -13.92 -2.58
N LYS A 86 0.92 -15.07 -2.94
CA LYS A 86 1.40 -15.89 -4.05
C LYS A 86 1.08 -15.25 -5.40
N ALA A 87 -0.14 -14.75 -5.59
CA ALA A 87 -0.60 -14.18 -6.86
C ALA A 87 0.21 -12.93 -7.25
N PHE A 88 0.39 -12.00 -6.31
CA PHE A 88 1.08 -10.73 -6.55
C PHE A 88 2.59 -10.77 -6.26
N LYS A 89 3.16 -11.95 -5.98
CA LYS A 89 4.57 -12.14 -5.59
C LYS A 89 5.02 -11.09 -4.57
N LEU A 90 4.30 -11.05 -3.44
CA LEU A 90 4.52 -10.02 -2.40
C LEU A 90 5.79 -10.26 -1.58
N ILE A 91 6.29 -11.49 -1.53
CA ILE A 91 7.52 -11.85 -0.83
C ILE A 91 8.53 -12.34 -1.86
N VAL A 92 9.70 -11.72 -1.85
CA VAL A 92 10.86 -12.03 -2.67
C VAL A 92 12.03 -12.20 -1.71
N ASP A 93 12.59 -13.40 -1.62
CA ASP A 93 13.63 -13.68 -0.61
C ASP A 93 15.01 -13.13 -1.03
N ASP A 94 15.34 -13.19 -2.32
CA ASP A 94 16.67 -12.83 -2.85
C ASP A 94 16.72 -11.40 -3.42
N VAL A 95 16.48 -10.39 -2.59
CA VAL A 95 16.51 -8.98 -3.01
C VAL A 95 17.89 -8.36 -2.86
N ASN A 96 18.38 -7.74 -3.94
CA ASN A 96 19.60 -6.95 -3.92
C ASN A 96 19.30 -5.48 -3.58
N GLU A 97 19.70 -5.02 -2.41
CA GLU A 97 19.42 -3.64 -1.94
C GLU A 97 20.27 -2.58 -2.65
N HIS A 98 21.46 -2.93 -3.15
CA HIS A 98 22.36 -1.99 -3.82
C HIS A 98 22.01 -1.78 -5.29
N LYS A 99 21.54 -2.84 -5.95
CA LYS A 99 21.06 -2.80 -7.34
C LYS A 99 19.68 -3.46 -7.39
N PRO A 100 18.63 -2.74 -6.97
CA PRO A 100 17.29 -3.29 -6.91
C PRO A 100 16.76 -3.63 -8.31
N ASN A 101 16.22 -4.84 -8.45
CA ASN A 101 15.57 -5.33 -9.67
C ASN A 101 14.04 -5.29 -9.56
N ASP A 102 13.51 -5.17 -8.35
CA ASP A 102 12.09 -5.27 -8.04
C ASP A 102 11.70 -4.28 -6.93
N VAL A 103 10.43 -3.86 -6.90
CA VAL A 103 9.88 -2.94 -5.90
C VAL A 103 9.98 -3.45 -4.45
N SER A 104 10.18 -4.75 -4.23
CA SER A 104 10.38 -5.36 -2.91
C SER A 104 11.61 -4.84 -2.15
N TYR A 105 12.53 -4.12 -2.81
CA TYR A 105 13.70 -3.49 -2.15
C TYR A 105 13.32 -2.52 -1.03
N VAL A 106 12.15 -1.88 -1.11
CA VAL A 106 11.74 -0.86 -0.11
C VAL A 106 11.45 -1.45 1.28
N TYR A 107 11.26 -2.76 1.36
CA TYR A 107 11.12 -3.50 2.62
C TYR A 107 12.02 -4.76 2.66
N SER A 108 13.14 -4.75 1.93
CA SER A 108 14.12 -5.84 1.90
C SER A 108 13.49 -7.23 1.70
N GLY A 109 12.51 -7.33 0.79
CA GLY A 109 11.86 -8.59 0.45
C GLY A 109 10.33 -8.53 0.38
N TYR A 110 9.69 -7.52 0.99
CA TYR A 110 8.25 -7.31 0.82
C TYR A 110 7.94 -6.24 -0.23
N ALA A 111 7.18 -6.62 -1.27
CA ALA A 111 6.64 -5.67 -2.25
C ALA A 111 5.31 -5.08 -1.73
N PRO A 112 5.17 -3.75 -1.61
CA PRO A 112 3.89 -3.13 -1.23
C PRO A 112 2.78 -3.54 -2.19
N LEU A 113 1.70 -4.13 -1.67
CA LEU A 113 0.57 -4.59 -2.47
C LEU A 113 -0.03 -3.45 -3.32
N SER A 114 -0.14 -2.25 -2.75
CA SER A 114 -0.63 -1.05 -3.45
C SER A 114 0.19 -0.73 -4.71
N VAL A 115 1.51 -0.85 -4.64
CA VAL A 115 2.41 -0.59 -5.77
C VAL A 115 2.39 -1.74 -6.77
N ARG A 116 2.25 -2.99 -6.31
CA ARG A 116 2.01 -4.14 -7.20
C ARG A 116 0.75 -3.98 -8.03
N LEU A 117 -0.32 -3.42 -7.45
CA LEU A 117 -1.55 -3.11 -8.20
C LEU A 117 -1.27 -2.11 -9.33
N VAL A 118 -0.53 -1.03 -9.04
CA VAL A 118 -0.14 -0.07 -10.09
C VAL A 118 0.73 -0.73 -11.16
N GLN A 119 1.66 -1.58 -10.75
CA GLN A 119 2.55 -2.31 -11.65
C GLN A 119 1.77 -3.20 -12.61
N ILE A 120 0.84 -4.02 -12.11
CA ILE A 120 0.04 -4.93 -12.95
C ILE A 120 -0.87 -4.18 -13.94
N ALA A 121 -1.32 -2.99 -13.57
CA ALA A 121 -2.18 -2.18 -14.43
C ALA A 121 -1.38 -1.48 -15.54
N CYS A 122 -0.11 -1.13 -15.27
CA CYS A 122 0.67 -0.24 -16.14
C CYS A 122 1.74 -0.95 -16.99
N GLN A 123 2.29 -2.07 -16.53
CA GLN A 123 3.38 -2.77 -17.21
C GLN A 123 2.88 -3.93 -18.09
N LYS A 124 3.52 -4.13 -19.25
CA LYS A 124 3.20 -5.22 -20.21
C LYS A 124 3.49 -6.62 -19.66
N ASP A 125 4.52 -6.75 -18.82
CA ASP A 125 4.84 -7.98 -18.09
C ASP A 125 5.26 -7.63 -16.65
N PRO A 126 4.29 -7.41 -15.76
CA PRO A 126 4.55 -6.84 -14.44
C PRO A 126 5.32 -7.79 -13.49
N LEU A 127 5.37 -9.10 -13.79
CA LEU A 127 5.86 -10.11 -12.86
C LEU A 127 6.55 -11.31 -13.54
N GLY A 128 6.99 -11.18 -14.80
CA GLY A 128 7.58 -12.28 -15.57
C GLY A 128 6.57 -13.39 -15.90
N ALA A 129 5.29 -13.04 -15.99
CA ALA A 129 4.22 -13.95 -16.33
C ALA A 129 4.11 -14.05 -17.86
N ALA A 130 5.09 -14.70 -18.48
CA ALA A 130 5.05 -15.06 -19.89
C ALA A 130 3.78 -15.89 -20.17
N GLY A 131 2.74 -15.25 -20.70
CA GLY A 131 1.47 -15.90 -21.04
C GLY A 131 0.20 -15.14 -20.65
N VAL A 132 0.28 -14.10 -19.82
CA VAL A 132 -0.85 -13.17 -19.64
C VAL A 132 -0.63 -12.00 -20.59
N THR A 133 -1.22 -12.07 -21.78
CA THR A 133 -1.23 -10.99 -22.78
C THR A 133 -2.15 -9.84 -22.31
N GLY A 134 -1.76 -9.19 -21.21
CA GLY A 134 -2.36 -7.97 -20.73
C GLY A 134 -1.80 -6.77 -21.51
N GLY A 135 -2.62 -6.24 -22.41
CA GLY A 135 -2.39 -4.91 -23.01
C GLY A 135 -1.56 -4.92 -24.29
N GLY A 136 -2.26 -4.85 -25.43
CA GLY A 136 -1.71 -4.17 -26.59
C GLY A 136 -1.22 -2.77 -26.19
N GLU A 137 -0.25 -2.26 -26.95
CA GLU A 137 0.74 -1.22 -26.64
C GLU A 137 0.31 0.09 -25.93
N LYS A 138 -0.96 0.34 -25.55
CA LYS A 138 -1.39 1.70 -25.21
C LYS A 138 -2.30 1.94 -24.00
N THR A 139 -2.82 0.96 -23.28
CA THR A 139 -3.83 1.22 -22.23
C THR A 139 -3.52 0.56 -20.89
N VAL A 140 -3.74 1.30 -19.80
CA VAL A 140 -3.79 0.75 -18.44
C VAL A 140 -4.97 -0.21 -18.36
N SER A 141 -4.78 -1.45 -17.91
CA SER A 141 -5.88 -2.42 -17.83
C SER A 141 -5.62 -3.50 -16.79
N TRP A 142 -6.70 -3.96 -16.14
CA TRP A 142 -6.66 -5.05 -15.15
C TRP A 142 -6.86 -6.44 -15.75
N LYS A 143 -6.94 -6.54 -17.09
CA LYS A 143 -7.23 -7.79 -17.79
C LYS A 143 -6.22 -8.89 -17.45
N GLY A 144 -6.73 -10.07 -17.10
CA GLY A 144 -5.93 -11.23 -16.69
C GLY A 144 -5.60 -11.30 -15.20
N TRP A 145 -5.99 -10.28 -14.43
CA TRP A 145 -5.80 -10.22 -12.97
C TRP A 145 -7.12 -10.21 -12.19
N GLU A 146 -8.26 -10.50 -12.84
CA GLU A 146 -9.59 -10.41 -12.24
C GLU A 146 -9.76 -11.34 -11.03
N GLU A 147 -9.21 -12.55 -11.11
CA GLU A 147 -9.36 -13.55 -10.04
C GLU A 147 -8.57 -13.16 -8.77
N PRO A 148 -7.27 -12.78 -8.84
CA PRO A 148 -6.57 -12.20 -7.68
C PRO A 148 -7.23 -10.92 -7.13
N LEU A 149 -7.80 -10.07 -8.00
CA LEU A 149 -8.45 -8.82 -7.59
C LEU A 149 -9.75 -9.05 -6.81
N ARG A 150 -10.50 -10.13 -7.11
CA ARG A 150 -11.70 -10.51 -6.34
C ARG A 150 -11.42 -10.90 -4.89
N LEU A 151 -10.18 -11.27 -4.57
CA LEU A 151 -9.76 -11.57 -3.20
C LEU A 151 -9.52 -10.31 -2.36
N LEU A 152 -9.38 -9.15 -3.00
CA LEU A 152 -9.18 -7.88 -2.31
C LEU A 152 -10.50 -7.28 -1.86
N HIS A 153 -10.43 -6.45 -0.82
CA HIS A 153 -11.59 -5.74 -0.32
C HIS A 153 -11.97 -4.61 -1.28
N GLY A 154 -13.26 -4.51 -1.57
CA GLY A 154 -13.83 -3.44 -2.37
C GLY A 154 -14.05 -3.83 -3.84
N PRO A 155 -14.85 -3.03 -4.57
CA PRO A 155 -15.10 -3.24 -5.99
C PRO A 155 -13.87 -2.87 -6.82
N THR A 156 -13.65 -3.62 -7.91
CA THR A 156 -12.70 -3.26 -8.97
C THR A 156 -13.49 -2.74 -10.18
N PHE A 157 -13.07 -1.63 -10.76
CA PHE A 157 -13.70 -1.05 -11.95
C PHE A 157 -12.65 -0.40 -12.86
N GLU A 158 -12.99 -0.31 -14.15
CA GLU A 158 -12.18 0.31 -15.20
C GLU A 158 -13.12 1.14 -16.07
N GLU A 159 -12.93 2.46 -16.08
CA GLU A 159 -13.81 3.40 -16.78
C GLU A 159 -13.02 4.18 -17.82
N THR A 160 -13.53 4.24 -19.06
CA THR A 160 -12.90 5.00 -20.15
C THR A 160 -13.70 6.25 -20.43
N GLN A 161 -13.11 7.40 -20.12
CA GLN A 161 -13.68 8.70 -20.49
C GLN A 161 -13.27 9.02 -21.93
N LYS A 162 -14.27 9.20 -22.81
CA LYS A 162 -14.02 9.74 -24.15
C LYS A 162 -13.86 11.25 -24.02
N GLY A 163 -12.65 11.74 -24.23
CA GLY A 163 -12.40 13.18 -24.31
C GLY A 163 -13.02 13.75 -25.59
N ASP A 164 -13.46 15.01 -25.52
CA ASP A 164 -13.70 15.80 -26.73
C ASP A 164 -12.31 16.12 -27.32
N GLU A 165 -11.90 15.37 -28.35
CA GLU A 165 -10.51 15.39 -28.89
C GLU A 165 -10.03 16.78 -29.35
N GLY A 166 -10.94 17.77 -29.46
CA GLY A 166 -10.65 19.13 -29.91
C GLY A 166 -10.12 20.11 -28.86
N VAL A 167 -10.21 19.83 -27.55
CA VAL A 167 -9.94 20.86 -26.50
C VAL A 167 -8.52 20.78 -25.93
N PHE A 168 -7.92 19.59 -25.82
CA PHE A 168 -6.61 19.41 -25.18
C PHE A 168 -5.43 19.44 -26.17
N ALA A 169 -5.64 19.11 -27.45
CA ALA A 169 -4.59 19.07 -28.47
C ALA A 169 -4.03 20.45 -28.87
N LYS A 170 -4.59 21.56 -28.36
CA LYS A 170 -4.20 22.94 -28.75
C LYS A 170 -3.45 23.75 -27.68
N ARG A 171 -3.23 23.23 -26.47
CA ARG A 171 -2.54 23.99 -25.41
C ARG A 171 -1.07 23.64 -25.17
N GLU A 172 -0.58 22.50 -25.66
CA GLU A 172 0.85 22.18 -25.63
C GLU A 172 1.59 22.79 -26.82
N CYS A 173 1.74 24.13 -26.80
CA CYS A 173 2.87 24.83 -27.43
C CYS A 173 2.92 26.32 -27.05
N GLN A 174 2.65 26.71 -25.79
CA GLN A 174 2.87 28.12 -25.42
C GLN A 174 3.06 28.42 -23.93
N LEU A 175 3.62 27.52 -23.13
CA LEU A 175 4.13 27.91 -21.81
C LEU A 175 5.49 27.25 -21.59
N GLY A 176 6.49 27.84 -22.23
CA GLY A 176 7.89 27.54 -21.96
C GLY A 176 8.30 28.14 -20.62
N ILE A 177 8.69 27.29 -19.68
CA ILE A 177 9.62 27.63 -18.60
C ILE A 177 10.52 26.41 -18.41
N GLY A 178 11.79 26.52 -18.83
CA GLY A 178 12.86 25.62 -18.39
C GLY A 178 13.69 24.97 -19.51
N HIS A 179 14.78 25.65 -19.90
CA HIS A 179 16.02 25.08 -20.48
C HIS A 179 15.88 24.05 -21.63
N ALA A 180 15.62 24.53 -22.84
CA ALA A 180 16.09 23.88 -24.05
C ALA A 180 16.81 24.91 -24.92
N GLU A 181 18.13 24.77 -24.98
CA GLU A 181 18.98 25.50 -25.91
C GLU A 181 18.49 25.26 -27.34
N ARG A 182 18.26 26.37 -28.05
CA ARG A 182 17.75 26.40 -29.41
C ARG A 182 18.80 25.84 -30.37
N ILE A 183 18.52 24.69 -30.97
CA ILE A 183 19.09 24.35 -32.28
C ILE A 183 17.94 24.32 -33.29
N ASN A 184 17.99 25.28 -34.22
CA ASN A 184 17.16 25.34 -35.41
C ASN A 184 17.20 24.01 -36.16
N ASN A 185 16.04 23.47 -36.54
CA ASN A 185 15.90 22.75 -37.80
C ASN A 185 14.43 22.65 -38.23
N ASP A 186 14.10 23.37 -39.29
CA ASP A 186 12.85 23.31 -40.07
C ASP A 186 12.72 22.00 -40.87
N ALA A 187 12.82 20.85 -40.19
CA ALA A 187 12.81 19.53 -40.84
C ALA A 187 12.09 18.42 -40.05
N PHE A 188 11.14 18.74 -39.17
CA PHE A 188 10.39 17.72 -38.39
C PHE A 188 8.87 17.81 -38.63
N ARG A 189 8.43 17.51 -39.86
CA ARG A 189 7.01 17.33 -40.18
C ARG A 189 6.67 15.98 -40.82
N GLN A 190 7.61 15.06 -40.89
CA GLN A 190 7.38 13.71 -41.40
C GLN A 190 8.18 12.68 -40.57
N SER A 191 7.66 12.33 -39.39
CA SER A 191 7.88 11.01 -38.81
C SER A 191 6.71 10.70 -37.87
N GLY A 192 5.95 9.66 -38.22
CA GLY A 192 4.96 9.07 -37.33
C GLY A 192 5.59 8.54 -36.04
N SER A 193 4.78 8.50 -34.98
CA SER A 193 5.08 8.00 -33.63
C SER A 193 6.22 8.69 -32.88
N THR A 194 6.10 9.98 -32.58
CA THR A 194 6.78 10.51 -31.38
C THR A 194 6.07 9.88 -30.17
N SER A 195 6.73 8.98 -29.45
CA SER A 195 6.16 8.37 -28.25
C SER A 195 5.98 9.44 -27.18
N GLN A 196 4.81 10.07 -27.13
CA GLN A 196 4.45 10.95 -26.03
C GLN A 196 4.59 10.18 -24.72
N GLN A 197 5.40 10.70 -23.81
CA GLN A 197 5.49 10.19 -22.45
C GLN A 197 4.10 10.28 -21.81
N LYS A 198 3.63 9.18 -21.24
CA LYS A 198 2.30 9.10 -20.61
C LYS A 198 2.43 9.46 -19.14
N VAL A 199 1.57 10.36 -18.69
CA VAL A 199 1.46 10.68 -17.27
C VAL A 199 0.36 9.83 -16.65
N THR A 200 0.68 9.12 -15.56
CA THR A 200 -0.26 8.30 -14.78
C THR A 200 -0.43 8.94 -13.41
N LEU A 201 -1.63 9.46 -13.14
CA LEU A 201 -1.99 9.96 -11.82
C LEU A 201 -2.40 8.79 -10.92
N VAL A 202 -1.60 8.49 -9.90
CA VAL A 202 -1.89 7.48 -8.88
C VAL A 202 -2.44 8.20 -7.64
N VAL A 203 -3.69 7.90 -7.28
CA VAL A 203 -4.37 8.55 -6.15
C VAL A 203 -4.51 7.57 -4.98
N PHE A 204 -3.85 7.88 -3.86
CA PHE A 204 -3.99 7.16 -2.59
C PHE A 204 -5.05 7.83 -1.71
N LEU A 205 -6.17 7.15 -1.49
CA LEU A 205 -7.22 7.60 -0.58
C LEU A 205 -7.03 6.96 0.80
N GLY A 206 -6.79 7.78 1.82
CA GLY A 206 -6.52 7.32 3.19
C GLY A 206 -5.04 7.40 3.61
N GLY A 207 -4.16 7.73 2.66
CA GLY A 207 -2.76 8.05 2.91
C GLY A 207 -1.80 7.20 2.09
N CYS A 208 -0.58 7.70 1.96
CA CYS A 208 0.52 7.05 1.24
C CYS A 208 1.77 7.12 2.11
N THR A 209 2.61 6.10 2.05
CA THR A 209 3.87 5.99 2.77
C THR A 209 5.05 6.41 1.90
N HIS A 210 6.16 6.82 2.52
CA HIS A 210 7.39 7.13 1.78
C HIS A 210 7.95 5.91 1.03
N THR A 211 7.75 4.70 1.53
CA THR A 211 8.16 3.45 0.86
C THR A 211 7.36 3.21 -0.42
N GLU A 212 6.04 3.45 -0.41
CA GLU A 212 5.21 3.39 -1.62
C GLU A 212 5.62 4.45 -2.65
N VAL A 213 5.89 5.68 -2.20
CA VAL A 213 6.41 6.75 -3.07
C VAL A 213 7.74 6.35 -3.71
N SER A 214 8.68 5.81 -2.94
CA SER A 214 9.98 5.36 -3.44
C SER A 214 9.85 4.18 -4.42
N ALA A 215 8.92 3.26 -4.18
CA ALA A 215 8.66 2.15 -5.08
C ALA A 215 8.02 2.62 -6.40
N LEU A 216 7.10 3.60 -6.38
CA LEU A 216 6.55 4.19 -7.60
C LEU A 216 7.58 4.98 -8.41
N ARG A 217 8.47 5.72 -7.73
CA ARG A 217 9.62 6.37 -8.38
C ARG A 217 10.54 5.36 -9.06
N PHE A 218 10.80 4.24 -8.38
CA PHE A 218 11.56 3.14 -8.95
C PHE A 218 10.87 2.54 -10.20
N LEU A 219 9.54 2.33 -10.17
CA LEU A 219 8.79 1.90 -11.36
C LEU A 219 8.89 2.92 -12.51
N SER A 220 8.89 4.21 -12.21
CA SER A 220 9.06 5.27 -13.23
C SER A 220 10.44 5.21 -13.91
N MET A 221 11.48 4.78 -13.19
CA MET A 221 12.82 4.60 -13.76
C MET A 221 12.92 3.39 -14.69
N GLN A 222 12.07 2.37 -14.47
CA GLN A 222 12.04 1.15 -15.30
C GLN A 222 11.27 1.35 -16.60
N ASP A 223 10.30 2.27 -16.64
CA ASP A 223 9.49 2.58 -17.82
C ASP A 223 9.68 4.06 -18.24
N PRO A 224 10.64 4.37 -19.13
CA PRO A 224 10.91 5.75 -19.54
C PRO A 224 9.78 6.38 -20.37
N LEU A 225 8.79 5.58 -20.80
CA LEU A 225 7.63 6.06 -21.54
C LEU A 225 6.48 6.48 -20.62
N ARG A 226 6.62 6.31 -19.30
CA ARG A 226 5.58 6.59 -18.33
C ARG A 226 6.12 7.33 -17.10
N GLU A 227 5.48 8.44 -16.79
CA GLU A 227 5.70 9.19 -15.56
C GLU A 227 4.55 8.94 -14.57
N TYR A 228 4.87 8.74 -13.29
CA TYR A 228 3.89 8.62 -12.23
C TYR A 228 3.78 9.91 -11.42
N VAL A 229 2.58 10.51 -11.40
CA VAL A 229 2.24 11.62 -10.50
C VAL A 229 1.45 11.05 -9.33
N ILE A 230 1.91 11.30 -8.11
CA ILE A 230 1.32 10.72 -6.90
C ILE A 230 0.49 11.78 -6.20
N LEU A 231 -0.79 11.50 -5.99
CA LEU A 231 -1.69 12.28 -5.16
C LEU A 231 -2.11 11.45 -3.96
N THR A 232 -2.10 12.05 -2.77
CA THR A 232 -2.52 11.37 -1.54
C THR A 232 -3.29 12.32 -0.64
N THR A 233 -4.22 11.78 0.14
CA THR A 233 -4.92 12.57 1.17
C THR A 233 -3.97 13.03 2.29
N ASN A 234 -2.99 12.19 2.65
CA ASN A 234 -1.98 12.51 3.65
C ASN A 234 -0.73 11.63 3.47
N MET A 235 0.43 12.08 3.94
CA MET A 235 1.60 11.21 4.13
C MET A 235 1.46 10.49 5.47
N THR A 236 1.52 9.16 5.48
CA THR A 236 1.27 8.35 6.68
C THR A 236 2.34 7.29 6.89
N ASN A 237 2.39 6.74 8.10
CA ASN A 237 3.17 5.59 8.48
C ASN A 237 2.40 4.76 9.52
N GLY A 238 2.97 3.62 9.93
CA GLY A 238 2.32 2.72 10.88
C GLY A 238 2.02 3.37 12.24
N SER A 239 2.85 4.29 12.70
CA SER A 239 2.64 4.99 13.98
C SER A 239 1.53 6.04 13.84
N THR A 240 1.59 6.92 12.82
CA THR A 240 0.58 7.97 12.61
C THR A 240 -0.81 7.39 12.36
N LEU A 241 -0.90 6.25 11.66
CA LEU A 241 -2.14 5.51 11.48
C LEU A 241 -2.71 5.04 12.82
N LEU A 242 -1.90 4.39 13.64
CA LEU A 242 -2.37 3.91 14.95
C LEU A 242 -2.65 5.05 15.92
N ASP A 243 -1.85 6.11 15.92
CA ASP A 243 -2.08 7.31 16.75
C ASP A 243 -3.47 7.90 16.51
N SER A 244 -3.97 7.85 15.27
CA SER A 244 -5.32 8.30 14.94
C SER A 244 -6.44 7.42 15.51
N LEU A 245 -6.13 6.16 15.85
CA LEU A 245 -7.06 5.17 16.39
C LEU A 245 -6.91 4.97 17.91
N VAL A 246 -5.77 5.38 18.47
CA VAL A 246 -5.51 5.36 19.91
C VAL A 246 -6.42 6.37 20.60
N ALA A 247 -7.14 5.90 21.62
CA ALA A 247 -7.96 6.77 22.44
C ALA A 247 -7.07 7.79 23.18
N LYS A 248 -7.29 9.07 22.90
CA LYS A 248 -6.69 10.17 23.66
C LYS A 248 -7.52 10.32 24.93
N VAL A 249 -6.99 9.83 26.05
CA VAL A 249 -7.61 10.05 27.35
C VAL A 249 -6.88 11.20 28.00
N ASP A 250 -7.56 12.35 28.09
CA ASP A 250 -7.13 13.43 28.95
C ASP A 250 -7.27 12.93 30.39
N THR A 251 -6.17 12.42 30.96
CA THR A 251 -6.10 12.19 32.39
C THR A 251 -6.12 13.56 33.04
N ALA A 252 -7.30 14.05 33.43
CA ALA A 252 -7.39 15.17 34.34
C ALA A 252 -6.50 14.82 35.54
N PRO A 253 -5.54 15.68 35.93
CA PRO A 253 -4.77 15.42 37.12
C PRO A 253 -5.76 15.25 38.27
N LEU A 254 -5.72 14.10 38.94
CA LEU A 254 -6.44 13.89 40.18
C LEU A 254 -6.04 15.06 41.08
N SER A 255 -6.97 15.99 41.31
CA SER A 255 -6.75 17.07 42.25
C SER A 255 -6.41 16.41 43.58
N SER A 256 -5.16 16.53 44.01
CA SER A 256 -4.73 16.17 45.35
C SER A 256 -5.37 17.17 46.32
N GLY A 257 -6.66 16.99 46.57
CA GLY A 257 -7.40 17.67 47.62
C GLY A 257 -7.20 16.90 48.91
N ALA A 258 -6.21 17.34 49.68
CA ALA A 258 -6.13 17.11 51.11
C ALA A 258 -7.19 17.97 51.83
#